data_AF-Q23444-F1
#
_entry.id   AF-Q23444-F1
#
_cell.length_a   1.000
_cell.length_b   1.000
_cell.length_c   1.000
_cell.angle_alpha   90.00
_cell.angle_beta   90.00
_cell.angle_gamma   90.00
#
_symmetry.space_group_name_H-M   'P 1'
#
loop_
_entity.id
_entity.type
_entity.pdbx_description
1 polymer ?
#
loop_
_entity_poly.entity_id
_entity_poly.type
_entity_poly.pdbx_seq_one_letter_code
_entity_poly.pdbx_strand_id
1 'polypeptide(L)'
;MSLFSSLVHNVRGQLIARIISFAINMYLLRRINNDVLGLVNVRLTLLYSSILFLTREPLRKAEIIRGSLPKFINLLWLSPIISTVISVVCVYLWYAFSSTSDEVSWSVLLSFPISAIIESIAEPFSVISLRLESKCGSLAQHFAIGQGMLICVKRIFVLAGLFMFPGMYHLELFAYAQYIGAIAYLLFNFVAFYIYIRNKSIPELEQFSTFSDLFPKFSEGIDRDSIHAVFTMFSHSILKQLLTDGSAYVMTFTELLSLKDQAVYDAVERVGSIIVRTILSPIDENCNAYFSNTIRKESSVFNKNTDNHDDLVDTLSKVLHVVGVIGFVACTFGIPYSPVVISLYGGKLLSENGGALLLSLYSGYILVTAINGITEGFAMASMDNRQIFTHGKFLFVTSIIHLIINYVLCVYMNSAGFIVANIINMSVRIIYNWRTIREYLGDKCPSFTEVLPTGQTSIFLGVSLLATSFTYLLFATTPGLSYTLAHIAIGAVCLILTAQDTAQHDSVFTVIVDSLAKKHRD
;
A
#
# COMPACT_ATOMS: atom_id res chain seq x y z
N MET A 1 -1.38 -7.59 24.45
CA MET A 1 -0.54 -8.11 23.35
C MET A 1 -0.28 -6.95 22.42
N SER A 2 0.96 -6.49 22.28
CA SER A 2 1.25 -5.17 21.70
C SER A 2 0.88 -5.13 20.21
N LEU A 3 0.61 -3.92 19.71
CA LEU A 3 0.40 -3.59 18.30
C LEU A 3 1.42 -4.28 17.34
N PHE A 4 2.59 -4.66 17.88
CA PHE A 4 3.61 -5.45 17.20
C PHE A 4 3.20 -6.90 16.91
N SER A 5 2.57 -7.62 17.85
CA SER A 5 2.09 -8.99 17.55
C SER A 5 0.97 -8.94 16.51
N SER A 6 0.04 -8.00 16.60
CA SER A 6 -1.01 -7.85 15.60
C SER A 6 -0.45 -7.51 14.23
N LEU A 7 0.53 -6.61 14.13
CA LEU A 7 1.15 -6.26 12.86
C LEU A 7 1.94 -7.44 12.26
N VAL A 8 2.72 -8.16 13.06
CA VAL A 8 3.42 -9.38 12.60
C VAL A 8 2.43 -10.46 12.17
N HIS A 9 1.32 -10.66 12.88
CA HIS A 9 0.30 -11.66 12.53
C HIS A 9 -0.50 -11.28 11.27
N ASN A 10 -0.92 -10.02 11.14
CA ASN A 10 -1.56 -9.47 9.95
C ASN A 10 -0.64 -9.58 8.73
N VAL A 11 0.65 -9.26 8.89
CA VAL A 11 1.68 -9.46 7.86
C VAL A 11 1.78 -10.94 7.47
N ARG A 12 1.89 -11.87 8.43
CA ARG A 12 2.00 -13.31 8.12
C ARG A 12 0.80 -13.88 7.36
N GLY A 13 -0.42 -13.59 7.80
CA GLY A 13 -1.64 -14.09 7.15
C GLY A 13 -1.83 -13.53 5.74
N GLN A 14 -1.57 -12.23 5.57
CA GLN A 14 -1.63 -11.61 4.24
C GLN A 14 -0.47 -12.03 3.35
N LEU A 15 0.71 -12.36 3.89
CA LEU A 15 1.88 -12.75 3.11
C LEU A 15 1.61 -14.00 2.27
N ILE A 16 0.98 -15.02 2.84
CA ILE A 16 0.65 -16.26 2.10
C ILE A 16 -0.30 -15.95 0.94
N ALA A 17 -1.39 -15.23 1.21
CA ALA A 17 -2.35 -14.84 0.18
C ALA A 17 -1.70 -13.98 -0.93
N ARG A 18 -0.78 -13.09 -0.55
CA ARG A 18 0.00 -12.26 -1.48
C ARG A 18 0.96 -13.10 -2.32
N ILE A 19 1.64 -14.10 -1.76
CA ILE A 19 2.53 -15.01 -2.50
C ILE A 19 1.73 -15.82 -3.51
N ILE A 20 0.59 -16.39 -3.11
CA ILE A 20 -0.31 -17.12 -4.01
C ILE A 20 -0.79 -16.20 -5.13
N SER A 21 -1.28 -15.01 -4.80
CA SER A 21 -1.71 -14.02 -5.79
C SER A 21 -0.58 -13.61 -6.73
N PHE A 22 0.65 -13.46 -6.22
CA PHE A 22 1.81 -13.10 -7.01
C PHE A 22 2.18 -14.20 -8.02
N ALA A 23 2.21 -15.46 -7.57
CA ALA A 23 2.49 -16.61 -8.43
C ALA A 23 1.41 -16.80 -9.51
N ILE A 24 0.13 -16.62 -9.15
CA ILE A 24 -0.96 -16.67 -10.12
C ILE A 24 -0.81 -15.52 -11.12
N ASN A 25 -0.58 -14.29 -10.67
CA ASN A 25 -0.39 -13.14 -11.57
C ASN A 25 0.77 -13.34 -12.54
N MET A 26 1.88 -13.93 -12.08
CA MET A 26 3.01 -14.29 -12.93
C MET A 26 2.59 -15.23 -14.07
N TYR A 27 1.73 -16.20 -13.78
CA TYR A 27 1.16 -17.09 -14.79
C TYR A 27 0.19 -16.35 -15.72
N LEU A 28 -0.71 -15.53 -15.17
CA LEU A 28 -1.71 -14.79 -15.95
C LEU A 28 -1.04 -13.82 -16.95
N LEU A 29 0.04 -13.14 -16.55
CA LEU A 29 0.82 -12.24 -17.42
C LEU A 29 1.36 -12.93 -18.69
N ARG A 30 1.56 -14.26 -18.65
CA ARG A 30 2.11 -15.03 -19.78
C ARG A 30 1.05 -15.69 -20.64
N ARG A 31 -0.21 -15.71 -20.20
CA ARG A 31 -1.30 -16.46 -20.83
C ARG A 31 -2.45 -15.59 -21.30
N ILE A 32 -2.77 -14.54 -20.56
CA ILE A 32 -3.85 -13.62 -20.90
C ILE A 32 -3.36 -12.58 -21.89
N ASN A 33 -4.24 -12.16 -22.81
CA ASN A 33 -3.96 -11.04 -23.72
C ASN A 33 -3.59 -9.78 -22.92
N ASN A 34 -2.51 -9.13 -23.33
CA ASN A 34 -1.98 -7.92 -22.72
C ASN A 34 -3.01 -6.79 -22.66
N ASP A 35 -3.85 -6.63 -23.68
CA ASP A 35 -4.87 -5.58 -23.72
C ASP A 35 -5.93 -5.80 -22.64
N VAL A 36 -6.32 -7.05 -22.43
CA VAL A 36 -7.23 -7.45 -21.34
C VAL A 36 -6.60 -7.17 -19.99
N LEU A 37 -5.30 -7.41 -19.82
CA LEU A 37 -4.59 -7.12 -18.57
C LEU A 37 -4.53 -5.61 -18.30
N GLY A 38 -4.31 -4.78 -19.32
CA GLY A 38 -4.35 -3.32 -19.20
C GLY A 38 -5.72 -2.83 -18.77
N LEU A 39 -6.77 -3.27 -19.47
CA LEU A 39 -8.17 -2.98 -19.13
C LEU A 39 -8.53 -3.36 -17.69
N VAL A 40 -8.23 -4.61 -17.32
CA VAL A 40 -8.64 -5.15 -16.03
C VAL A 40 -7.81 -4.60 -14.89
N ASN A 41 -6.48 -4.66 -14.98
CA ASN A 41 -5.60 -4.37 -13.85
C ASN A 41 -5.39 -2.87 -13.64
N VAL A 42 -5.57 -2.05 -14.68
CA VAL A 42 -5.51 -0.59 -14.57
C VAL A 42 -6.91 -0.01 -14.48
N ARG A 43 -7.66 0.02 -15.59
CA ARG A 43 -8.90 0.82 -15.68
C ARG A 43 -10.01 0.30 -14.76
N LEU A 44 -10.34 -0.99 -14.85
CA LEU A 44 -11.44 -1.58 -14.07
C LEU A 44 -11.05 -1.78 -12.59
N THR A 45 -9.79 -2.15 -12.32
CA THR A 45 -9.30 -2.25 -10.95
C THR A 45 -9.23 -0.88 -10.29
N LEU A 46 -8.88 0.19 -11.01
CA LEU A 46 -8.92 1.57 -10.51
C LEU A 46 -10.35 1.99 -10.17
N LEU A 47 -11.34 1.68 -11.03
CA LEU A 47 -12.75 1.92 -10.74
C LEU A 47 -13.15 1.25 -9.41
N TYR A 48 -12.85 -0.04 -9.29
CA TYR A 48 -13.14 -0.84 -8.10
C TYR A 48 -12.41 -0.34 -6.84
N SER A 49 -11.11 -0.08 -6.92
CA SER A 49 -10.32 0.38 -5.78
C SER A 49 -10.75 1.77 -5.35
N SER A 50 -11.12 2.64 -6.30
CA SER A 50 -11.61 3.98 -6.02
C SER A 50 -12.89 3.97 -5.19
N ILE A 51 -13.86 3.15 -5.60
CA ILE A 51 -15.14 3.02 -4.90
C ILE A 51 -14.90 2.51 -3.46
N LEU A 52 -14.10 1.46 -3.33
CA LEU A 52 -13.83 0.86 -2.02
C LEU A 52 -13.02 1.78 -1.11
N PHE A 53 -12.00 2.47 -1.64
CA PHE A 53 -11.17 3.36 -0.84
C PHE A 53 -11.98 4.54 -0.29
N LEU A 54 -12.75 5.20 -1.16
CA LEU A 54 -13.61 6.32 -0.77
C LEU A 54 -14.73 5.92 0.21
N THR A 55 -15.22 4.68 0.12
CA THR A 55 -16.20 4.15 1.07
C THR A 55 -15.56 3.79 2.42
N ARG A 56 -14.45 3.05 2.39
CA ARG A 56 -13.88 2.37 3.57
C ARG A 56 -12.99 3.28 4.42
N GLU A 57 -12.10 4.05 3.80
CA GLU A 57 -11.11 4.87 4.51
C GLU A 57 -11.77 5.85 5.50
N PRO A 58 -12.84 6.59 5.13
CA PRO A 58 -13.50 7.52 6.05
C PRO A 58 -14.21 6.81 7.21
N LEU A 59 -14.89 5.68 6.92
CA LEU A 59 -15.64 4.93 7.92
C LEU A 59 -14.74 4.21 8.93
N ARG A 60 -13.61 3.65 8.46
CA ARG A 60 -12.60 3.02 9.32
C ARG A 60 -11.94 4.06 10.22
N LYS A 61 -11.58 5.24 9.71
CA LYS A 61 -10.96 6.31 10.50
C LYS A 61 -11.91 7.02 11.46
N ALA A 62 -13.21 7.02 11.17
CA ALA A 62 -14.23 7.54 12.08
C ALA A 62 -14.35 6.74 13.40
N GLU A 63 -13.69 5.57 13.50
CA GLU A 63 -13.57 4.74 14.71
C GLU A 63 -13.18 5.53 15.98
N ILE A 64 -12.47 6.65 15.83
CA ILE A 64 -12.01 7.51 16.92
C ILE A 64 -13.18 8.09 17.76
N ILE A 65 -14.42 8.00 17.27
CA ILE A 65 -15.56 8.67 17.89
C ILE A 65 -16.39 7.67 18.71
N ARG A 66 -15.94 7.50 19.96
CA ARG A 66 -16.80 7.33 21.15
C ARG A 66 -17.40 5.93 21.43
N GLY A 67 -17.81 5.77 22.70
CA GLY A 67 -17.94 4.49 23.40
C GLY A 67 -19.08 3.57 22.98
N SER A 68 -20.14 4.07 22.32
CA SER A 68 -21.31 3.25 21.99
C SER A 68 -21.09 2.43 20.72
N LEU A 69 -20.98 1.11 20.87
CA LEU A 69 -20.89 0.17 19.74
C LEU A 69 -22.18 0.15 18.87
N PRO A 70 -23.40 0.18 19.44
CA PRO A 70 -24.63 0.22 18.63
C PRO A 70 -24.75 1.45 17.71
N LYS A 71 -24.43 2.65 18.20
CA LYS A 71 -24.41 3.87 17.36
C LYS A 71 -23.37 3.78 16.23
N PHE A 72 -22.23 3.16 16.53
CA PHE A 72 -21.20 2.92 15.53
C PHE A 72 -21.65 1.92 14.47
N ILE A 73 -22.35 0.85 14.86
CA ILE A 73 -22.98 -0.10 13.91
C ILE A 73 -23.91 0.64 12.95
N ASN A 74 -24.79 1.51 13.45
CA ASN A 74 -25.67 2.32 12.59
C ASN A 74 -24.89 3.16 11.57
N LEU A 75 -23.77 3.78 11.98
CA LEU A 75 -22.90 4.53 11.08
C LEU A 75 -22.24 3.63 10.02
N LEU A 76 -21.77 2.44 10.41
CA LEU A 76 -21.11 1.50 9.49
C LEU A 76 -22.06 0.98 8.41
N TRP A 77 -23.35 0.83 8.72
CA TRP A 77 -24.37 0.46 7.74
C TRP A 77 -24.69 1.55 6.71
N LEU A 78 -24.09 2.74 6.81
CA LEU A 78 -24.05 3.69 5.69
C LEU A 78 -23.09 3.23 4.58
N SER A 79 -22.16 2.30 4.86
CA SER A 79 -21.18 1.79 3.89
C SER A 79 -21.81 1.34 2.56
N PRO A 80 -22.85 0.49 2.52
CA PRO A 80 -23.46 0.08 1.26
C PRO A 80 -24.14 1.21 0.50
N ILE A 81 -24.73 2.17 1.22
CA ILE A 81 -25.38 3.34 0.62
C ILE A 81 -24.32 4.25 -0.01
N ILE A 82 -23.27 4.57 0.74
CA ILE A 82 -22.13 5.37 0.28
C ILE A 82 -21.47 4.70 -0.93
N SER A 83 -21.18 3.40 -0.84
CA SER A 83 -20.61 2.60 -1.93
C SER A 83 -21.48 2.63 -3.19
N THR A 84 -22.80 2.56 -3.04
CA THR A 84 -23.74 2.63 -4.17
C THR A 84 -23.71 4.01 -4.84
N VAL A 85 -23.76 5.10 -4.06
CA VAL A 85 -23.69 6.47 -4.58
C VAL A 85 -22.36 6.71 -5.32
N ILE A 86 -21.24 6.32 -4.70
CA ILE A 86 -19.92 6.46 -5.31
C ILE A 86 -19.83 5.59 -6.57
N SER A 87 -20.38 4.37 -6.55
CA SER A 87 -20.42 3.50 -7.72
C SER A 87 -21.15 4.15 -8.89
N VAL A 88 -22.31 4.78 -8.67
CA VAL A 88 -23.05 5.49 -9.72
C VAL A 88 -22.21 6.62 -10.31
N VAL A 89 -21.58 7.44 -9.45
CA VAL A 89 -20.72 8.55 -9.89
C VAL A 89 -19.52 8.03 -10.68
N CYS A 90 -18.79 7.04 -10.15
CA CYS A 90 -17.60 6.51 -10.81
C CYS A 90 -17.94 5.78 -12.12
N VAL A 91 -19.03 5.02 -12.18
CA VAL A 91 -19.48 4.39 -13.44
C VAL A 91 -19.80 5.46 -14.48
N TYR A 92 -20.49 6.53 -14.09
CA TYR A 92 -20.74 7.65 -15.00
C TYR A 92 -19.42 8.28 -15.50
N LEU A 93 -18.45 8.51 -14.61
CA LEU A 93 -17.16 9.08 -15.00
C LEU A 93 -16.40 8.17 -15.97
N TRP A 94 -16.37 6.86 -15.71
CA TRP A 94 -15.73 5.89 -16.61
C TRP A 94 -16.45 5.77 -17.96
N TYR A 95 -17.76 5.88 -17.97
CA TYR A 95 -18.54 5.83 -19.21
C TYR A 95 -18.40 7.11 -20.04
N ALA A 96 -18.39 8.28 -19.39
CA ALA A 96 -18.40 9.56 -20.08
C ALA A 96 -17.00 10.04 -20.52
N PHE A 97 -15.94 9.64 -19.80
CA PHE A 97 -14.60 10.23 -19.96
C PHE A 97 -13.48 9.24 -20.25
N SER A 98 -13.77 7.94 -20.37
CA SER A 98 -12.78 6.91 -20.69
C SER A 98 -13.28 6.01 -21.82
N SER A 99 -12.40 5.57 -22.74
CA SER A 99 -12.72 4.54 -23.74
C SER A 99 -13.02 3.15 -23.17
N THR A 100 -12.98 2.98 -21.84
CA THR A 100 -13.36 1.72 -21.19
C THR A 100 -14.75 1.24 -21.63
N SER A 101 -15.71 2.15 -21.84
CA SER A 101 -17.07 1.79 -22.28
C SER A 101 -17.13 1.22 -23.70
N ASP A 102 -16.17 1.57 -24.54
CA ASP A 102 -16.10 1.13 -25.94
C ASP A 102 -15.35 -0.21 -26.05
N GLU A 103 -14.39 -0.44 -25.16
CA GLU A 103 -13.55 -1.64 -25.12
C GLU A 103 -14.14 -2.80 -24.30
N VAL A 104 -15.11 -2.51 -23.41
CA VAL A 104 -15.64 -3.46 -22.43
C VAL A 104 -17.16 -3.49 -22.45
N SER A 105 -17.74 -4.69 -22.43
CA SER A 105 -19.19 -4.84 -22.34
C SER A 105 -19.74 -4.33 -21.00
N TRP A 106 -20.99 -3.85 -21.00
CA TRP A 106 -21.66 -3.39 -19.78
C TRP A 106 -21.68 -4.45 -18.65
N SER A 107 -21.80 -5.73 -18.99
CA SER A 107 -21.78 -6.81 -18.00
C SER A 107 -20.44 -6.92 -17.27
N VAL A 108 -19.33 -6.72 -17.99
CA VAL A 108 -17.99 -6.73 -17.43
C VAL A 108 -17.74 -5.43 -16.65
N LEU A 109 -18.06 -4.26 -17.22
CA LEU A 109 -17.89 -2.97 -16.56
C LEU A 109 -18.60 -2.93 -15.20
N LEU A 110 -19.87 -3.34 -15.16
CA LEU A 110 -20.69 -3.32 -13.94
C LEU A 110 -20.28 -4.36 -12.89
N SER A 111 -19.52 -5.39 -13.26
CA SER A 111 -19.07 -6.41 -12.29
C SER A 111 -18.17 -5.85 -11.18
N PHE A 112 -17.36 -4.85 -11.50
CA PHE A 112 -16.45 -4.20 -10.58
C PHE A 112 -17.17 -3.34 -9.53
N PRO A 113 -18.02 -2.35 -9.89
CA PRO A 113 -18.80 -1.59 -8.92
C PRO A 113 -19.81 -2.46 -8.15
N ILE A 114 -20.47 -3.43 -8.79
CA ILE A 114 -21.39 -4.33 -8.07
C ILE A 114 -20.62 -5.18 -7.05
N SER A 115 -19.44 -5.70 -7.40
CA SER A 115 -18.60 -6.41 -6.43
C SER A 115 -18.17 -5.51 -5.26
N ALA A 116 -17.85 -4.24 -5.51
CA ALA A 116 -17.54 -3.27 -4.46
C ALA A 116 -18.75 -2.99 -3.54
N ILE A 117 -19.98 -2.94 -4.09
CA ILE A 117 -21.22 -2.82 -3.31
C ILE A 117 -21.41 -4.08 -2.45
N ILE A 118 -21.28 -5.28 -3.01
CA ILE A 118 -21.40 -6.54 -2.25
C ILE A 118 -20.38 -6.58 -1.09
N GLU A 119 -19.13 -6.21 -1.36
CA GLU A 119 -18.11 -6.14 -0.32
C GLU A 119 -18.35 -5.05 0.73
N SER A 120 -19.01 -3.95 0.36
CA SER A 120 -19.36 -2.88 1.29
C SER A 120 -20.45 -3.29 2.29
N ILE A 121 -21.25 -4.33 1.98
CA ILE A 121 -22.18 -5.00 2.92
C ILE A 121 -21.42 -5.82 3.96
N ALA A 122 -20.25 -6.34 3.61
CA ALA A 122 -19.37 -7.05 4.55
C ALA A 122 -18.54 -6.09 5.44
N GLU A 123 -18.56 -4.79 5.13
CA GLU A 123 -17.73 -3.79 5.80
C GLU A 123 -18.05 -3.63 7.29
N PRO A 124 -19.30 -3.58 7.76
CA PRO A 124 -19.59 -3.45 9.18
C PRO A 124 -18.91 -4.53 10.03
N PHE A 125 -18.97 -5.79 9.58
CA PHE A 125 -18.30 -6.92 10.23
C PHE A 125 -16.78 -6.77 10.23
N SER A 126 -16.23 -6.32 9.12
CA SER A 126 -14.80 -6.09 8.95
C SER A 126 -14.30 -5.02 9.93
N VAL A 127 -15.00 -3.89 10.04
CA VAL A 127 -14.62 -2.80 10.94
C VAL A 127 -14.84 -3.15 12.41
N ILE A 128 -15.90 -3.90 12.74
CA ILE A 128 -16.10 -4.42 14.10
C ILE A 128 -14.93 -5.33 14.50
N SER A 129 -14.46 -6.20 13.60
CA SER A 129 -13.32 -7.07 13.89
C SER A 129 -12.03 -6.29 14.18
N LEU A 130 -11.74 -5.25 13.39
CA LEU A 130 -10.59 -4.35 13.61
C LEU A 130 -10.69 -3.61 14.95
N ARG A 131 -11.89 -3.15 15.30
CA ARG A 131 -12.14 -2.46 16.57
C ARG A 131 -11.95 -3.38 17.78
N LEU A 132 -12.41 -4.63 17.70
CA LEU A 132 -12.24 -5.62 18.76
C LEU A 132 -10.78 -6.05 18.92
N GLU A 133 -10.05 -6.16 17.80
CA GLU A 133 -8.61 -6.39 17.79
C GLU A 133 -7.89 -5.24 18.50
N SER A 134 -8.18 -3.99 18.13
CA SER A 134 -7.51 -2.82 18.70
C SER A 134 -7.80 -2.62 20.19
N LYS A 135 -9.02 -2.95 20.67
CA LYS A 135 -9.41 -2.72 22.07
C LYS A 135 -9.03 -3.85 23.01
N CYS A 136 -9.24 -5.10 22.59
CA CYS A 136 -9.14 -6.27 23.46
C CYS A 136 -8.20 -7.35 22.93
N GLY A 137 -7.74 -7.25 21.67
CA GLY A 137 -6.98 -8.30 20.99
C GLY A 137 -7.83 -9.45 20.45
N SER A 138 -9.16 -9.36 20.56
CA SER A 138 -10.12 -10.33 20.01
C SER A 138 -10.18 -10.22 18.49
N LEU A 139 -10.44 -11.34 17.79
CA LEU A 139 -10.59 -11.40 16.32
C LEU A 139 -9.38 -10.88 15.50
N ALA A 140 -8.17 -10.87 16.07
CA ALA A 140 -6.98 -10.29 15.44
C ALA A 140 -6.62 -10.84 14.04
N GLN A 141 -7.12 -12.01 13.67
CA GLN A 141 -6.84 -12.61 12.35
C GLN A 141 -8.04 -12.52 11.39
N HIS A 142 -9.23 -12.17 11.89
CA HIS A 142 -10.47 -12.23 11.10
C HIS A 142 -10.39 -11.36 9.85
N PHE A 143 -9.98 -10.10 10.02
CA PHE A 143 -9.85 -9.15 8.93
C PHE A 143 -8.80 -9.61 7.89
N ALA A 144 -7.60 -9.98 8.35
CA ALA A 144 -6.53 -10.44 7.45
C ALA A 144 -6.89 -11.73 6.70
N ILE A 145 -7.54 -12.70 7.36
CA ILE A 145 -8.01 -13.93 6.73
C ILE A 145 -9.07 -13.59 5.66
N GLY A 146 -10.03 -12.75 5.99
CA GLY A 146 -11.07 -12.34 5.05
C GLY A 146 -10.50 -11.66 3.80
N GLN A 147 -9.61 -10.68 3.97
CA GLN A 147 -8.96 -9.98 2.86
C GLN A 147 -8.06 -10.91 2.03
N GLY A 148 -7.30 -11.79 2.69
CA GLY A 148 -6.49 -12.80 2.02
C GLY A 148 -7.34 -13.76 1.19
N MET A 149 -8.45 -14.24 1.76
CA MET A 149 -9.40 -15.11 1.08
C MET A 149 -10.02 -14.42 -0.14
N LEU A 150 -10.44 -13.16 -0.01
CA LEU A 150 -11.01 -12.37 -1.12
C LEU A 150 -10.05 -12.32 -2.32
N ILE A 151 -8.79 -11.98 -2.08
CA ILE A 151 -7.76 -11.90 -3.13
C ILE A 151 -7.53 -13.29 -3.76
N CYS A 152 -7.36 -14.32 -2.92
CA CYS A 152 -7.12 -15.69 -3.38
C CYS A 152 -8.29 -16.22 -4.23
N VAL A 153 -9.53 -16.06 -3.78
CA VAL A 153 -10.73 -16.55 -4.50
C VAL A 153 -10.83 -15.89 -5.87
N LYS A 154 -10.67 -14.56 -5.96
CA LYS A 154 -10.68 -13.85 -7.25
C LYS A 154 -9.62 -14.41 -8.21
N ARG A 155 -8.40 -14.66 -7.72
CA ARG A 155 -7.28 -15.09 -8.57
C ARG A 155 -7.34 -16.57 -8.94
N ILE A 156 -7.69 -17.43 -7.99
CA ILE A 156 -7.89 -18.87 -8.22
C ILE A 156 -9.03 -19.08 -9.21
N PHE A 157 -10.12 -18.32 -9.11
CA PHE A 157 -11.24 -18.44 -10.04
C PHE A 157 -10.83 -18.10 -11.48
N VAL A 158 -10.10 -16.98 -11.69
CA VAL A 158 -9.58 -16.65 -13.03
C VAL A 158 -8.68 -17.77 -13.55
N LEU A 159 -7.76 -18.27 -12.72
CA LEU A 159 -6.85 -19.34 -13.11
C LEU A 159 -7.60 -20.64 -13.47
N ALA A 160 -8.51 -21.10 -12.60
CA ALA A 160 -9.32 -22.29 -12.85
C ALA A 160 -10.19 -22.12 -14.10
N GLY A 161 -10.76 -20.94 -14.28
CA GLY A 161 -11.59 -20.60 -15.43
C GLY A 161 -10.85 -20.65 -16.76
N LEU A 162 -9.56 -20.30 -16.81
CA LEU A 162 -8.74 -20.47 -18.02
C LEU A 162 -8.63 -21.94 -18.47
N PHE A 163 -8.67 -22.89 -17.53
CA PHE A 163 -8.60 -24.32 -17.85
C PHE A 163 -9.98 -24.96 -18.05
N MET A 164 -10.97 -24.55 -17.26
CA MET A 164 -12.32 -25.11 -17.29
C MET A 164 -13.16 -24.54 -18.44
N PHE A 165 -12.92 -23.28 -18.83
CA PHE A 165 -13.72 -22.57 -19.82
C PHE A 165 -12.82 -21.91 -20.88
N PRO A 166 -12.04 -22.68 -21.66
CA PRO A 166 -11.06 -22.13 -22.62
C PRO A 166 -11.69 -21.31 -23.75
N GLY A 167 -12.99 -21.48 -24.02
CA GLY A 167 -13.73 -20.68 -25.02
C GLY A 167 -14.33 -19.38 -24.48
N MET A 168 -14.26 -19.12 -23.17
CA MET A 168 -14.80 -17.91 -22.56
C MET A 168 -13.83 -16.75 -22.77
N TYR A 169 -14.35 -15.56 -23.07
CA TYR A 169 -13.53 -14.37 -23.16
C TYR A 169 -12.85 -14.07 -21.81
N HIS A 170 -11.56 -13.75 -21.84
CA HIS A 170 -10.79 -13.50 -20.61
C HIS A 170 -11.40 -12.38 -19.74
N LEU A 171 -12.01 -11.35 -20.35
CA LEU A 171 -12.70 -10.27 -19.63
C LEU A 171 -13.90 -10.79 -18.81
N GLU A 172 -14.66 -11.74 -19.35
CA GLU A 172 -15.80 -12.35 -18.65
C GLU A 172 -15.32 -13.19 -17.46
N LEU A 173 -14.22 -13.92 -17.62
CA LEU A 173 -13.59 -14.66 -16.50
C LEU A 173 -13.24 -13.73 -15.33
N PHE A 174 -12.67 -12.55 -15.61
CA PHE A 174 -12.40 -11.56 -14.57
C PHE A 174 -13.68 -10.99 -13.96
N ALA A 175 -14.72 -10.75 -14.75
CA ALA A 175 -16.01 -10.27 -14.24
C ALA A 175 -16.67 -11.29 -13.29
N TYR A 176 -16.73 -12.57 -13.67
CA TYR A 176 -17.24 -13.63 -12.81
C TYR A 176 -16.40 -13.78 -11.53
N ALA A 177 -15.07 -13.67 -11.65
CA ALA A 177 -14.18 -13.68 -10.49
C ALA A 177 -14.50 -12.56 -9.49
N GLN A 178 -14.82 -11.35 -9.96
CA GLN A 178 -15.21 -10.24 -9.10
C GLN A 178 -16.44 -10.56 -8.26
N TYR A 179 -17.51 -11.05 -8.91
CA TYR A 179 -18.73 -11.45 -8.21
C TYR A 179 -18.48 -12.56 -7.20
N ILE A 180 -17.81 -13.64 -7.61
CA ILE A 180 -17.57 -14.81 -6.77
C ILE A 180 -16.70 -14.46 -5.57
N GLY A 181 -15.64 -13.68 -5.78
CA GLY A 181 -14.78 -13.20 -4.69
C GLY A 181 -15.55 -12.35 -3.68
N ALA A 182 -16.36 -11.40 -4.15
CA ALA A 182 -17.15 -10.54 -3.29
C ALA A 182 -18.22 -11.30 -2.50
N ILE A 183 -18.95 -12.22 -3.16
CA ILE A 183 -19.95 -13.07 -2.51
C ILE A 183 -19.28 -13.99 -1.47
N ALA A 184 -18.16 -14.63 -1.81
CA ALA A 184 -17.42 -15.46 -0.86
C ALA A 184 -16.98 -14.66 0.37
N TYR A 185 -16.45 -13.45 0.17
CA TYR A 185 -16.04 -12.55 1.26
C TYR A 185 -17.21 -12.13 2.15
N LEU A 186 -18.37 -11.82 1.55
CA LEU A 186 -19.59 -11.51 2.28
C LEU A 186 -20.06 -12.71 3.11
N LEU A 187 -20.17 -13.88 2.49
CA LEU A 187 -20.59 -15.11 3.16
C LEU A 187 -19.65 -15.49 4.30
N PHE A 188 -18.33 -15.36 4.11
CA PHE A 188 -17.34 -15.58 5.16
C PHE A 188 -17.61 -14.69 6.37
N ASN A 189 -17.76 -13.38 6.17
CA ASN A 189 -18.02 -12.44 7.27
C ASN A 189 -19.35 -12.74 7.96
N PHE A 190 -20.40 -13.00 7.18
CA PHE A 190 -21.73 -13.26 7.70
C PHE A 190 -21.78 -14.55 8.54
N VAL A 191 -21.24 -15.65 8.00
CA VAL A 191 -21.19 -16.96 8.68
C VAL A 191 -20.30 -16.88 9.93
N ALA A 192 -19.13 -16.26 9.84
CA ALA A 192 -18.23 -16.11 10.98
C ALA A 192 -18.89 -15.33 12.13
N PHE A 193 -19.48 -14.16 11.86
CA PHE A 193 -20.17 -13.38 12.89
C PHE A 193 -21.42 -14.07 13.41
N TYR A 194 -22.18 -14.78 12.57
CA TYR A 194 -23.30 -15.61 13.03
C TYR A 194 -22.84 -16.66 14.04
N ILE A 195 -21.72 -17.34 13.78
CA ILE A 195 -21.12 -18.32 14.69
C ILE A 195 -20.62 -17.64 15.97
N TYR A 196 -19.93 -16.50 15.88
CA TYR A 196 -19.41 -15.77 17.04
C TYR A 196 -20.51 -15.35 18.01
N ILE A 197 -21.63 -14.82 17.49
CA ILE A 197 -22.79 -14.43 18.30
C ILE A 197 -23.49 -15.67 18.88
N ARG A 198 -23.79 -16.67 18.04
CA ARG A 198 -24.52 -17.88 18.47
C ARG A 198 -23.79 -18.65 19.57
N ASN A 199 -22.47 -18.81 19.43
CA ASN A 199 -21.65 -19.58 20.35
C ASN A 199 -21.12 -18.73 21.51
N LYS A 200 -21.43 -17.43 21.56
CA LYS A 200 -20.87 -16.47 22.54
C LYS A 200 -19.35 -16.60 22.68
N SER A 201 -18.67 -16.78 21.56
CA SER A 201 -17.22 -17.09 21.56
C SER A 201 -16.35 -15.87 21.82
N ILE A 202 -16.92 -14.67 21.70
CA ILE A 202 -16.23 -13.39 21.84
C ILE A 202 -16.93 -12.61 22.97
N PRO A 203 -16.28 -12.45 24.14
CA PRO A 203 -16.88 -11.80 25.32
C PRO A 203 -17.44 -10.41 25.03
N GLU A 204 -16.77 -9.63 24.18
CA GLU A 204 -17.19 -8.26 23.84
C GLU A 204 -18.48 -8.20 23.00
N LEU A 205 -18.83 -9.30 22.33
CA LEU A 205 -20.03 -9.44 21.54
C LEU A 205 -21.18 -10.09 22.32
N GLU A 206 -20.98 -10.52 23.57
CA GLU A 206 -22.02 -11.14 24.40
C GLU A 206 -23.19 -10.18 24.70
N GLN A 207 -22.96 -8.87 24.61
CA GLN A 207 -24.02 -7.85 24.69
C GLN A 207 -25.08 -7.99 23.59
N PHE A 208 -24.73 -8.64 22.48
CA PHE A 208 -25.63 -8.93 21.37
C PHE A 208 -26.26 -10.31 21.58
N SER A 209 -27.57 -10.32 21.80
CA SER A 209 -28.36 -11.52 22.08
C SER A 209 -28.63 -12.33 20.80
N THR A 210 -28.78 -11.64 19.67
CA THR A 210 -29.09 -12.24 18.38
C THR A 210 -28.25 -11.61 17.29
N PHE A 211 -28.05 -12.34 16.18
CA PHE A 211 -27.34 -11.79 15.02
C PHE A 211 -28.03 -10.54 14.44
N SER A 212 -29.35 -10.40 14.65
CA SER A 212 -30.12 -9.20 14.28
C SER A 212 -29.61 -7.92 14.96
N ASP A 213 -28.94 -8.05 16.12
CA ASP A 213 -28.40 -6.91 16.85
C ASP A 213 -27.20 -6.25 16.15
N LEU A 214 -26.60 -6.91 15.16
CA LEU A 214 -25.54 -6.34 14.31
C LEU A 214 -26.08 -5.50 13.14
N PHE A 215 -27.40 -5.37 12.99
CA PHE A 215 -28.05 -4.55 11.97
C PHE A 215 -28.46 -3.18 12.53
N PRO A 216 -28.67 -2.16 11.66
CA PRO A 216 -28.92 -0.82 12.13
C PRO A 216 -30.30 -0.72 12.79
N LYS A 217 -30.37 -0.06 13.96
CA LYS A 217 -31.60 0.16 14.73
C LYS A 217 -31.88 1.65 14.86
N PHE A 218 -33.08 2.07 14.44
CA PHE A 218 -33.50 3.48 14.54
C PHE A 218 -33.47 4.03 15.98
N SER A 219 -33.65 3.18 16.99
CA SER A 219 -33.63 3.56 18.41
C SER A 219 -32.28 4.11 18.89
N GLU A 220 -31.17 3.67 18.30
CA GLU A 220 -29.83 4.07 18.72
C GLU A 220 -29.40 5.41 18.11
N GLY A 221 -29.97 5.78 16.95
CA GLY A 221 -29.58 6.96 16.18
C GLY A 221 -28.15 6.89 15.61
N ILE A 222 -27.69 7.99 15.02
CA ILE A 222 -26.30 8.14 14.55
C ILE A 222 -25.74 9.40 15.21
N ASP A 223 -24.50 9.33 15.70
CA ASP A 223 -23.84 10.48 16.31
C ASP A 223 -23.48 11.53 15.25
N ARG A 224 -23.87 12.78 15.49
CA ARG A 224 -23.71 13.89 14.52
C ARG A 224 -22.24 14.25 14.31
N ASP A 225 -21.43 14.17 15.37
CA ASP A 225 -19.99 14.40 15.31
C ASP A 225 -19.32 13.33 14.42
N SER A 226 -19.76 12.07 14.51
CA SER A 226 -19.27 10.99 13.66
C SER A 226 -19.58 11.20 12.19
N ILE A 227 -20.78 11.67 11.86
CA ILE A 227 -21.15 12.00 10.47
C ILE A 227 -20.22 13.11 9.94
N HIS A 228 -20.03 14.18 10.71
CA HIS A 228 -19.15 15.27 10.29
C HIS A 228 -17.70 14.82 10.08
N ALA A 229 -17.20 13.94 10.96
CA ALA A 229 -15.87 13.36 10.81
C ALA A 229 -15.74 12.48 9.56
N VAL A 230 -16.77 11.68 9.23
CA VAL A 230 -16.80 10.89 7.98
C VAL A 230 -16.71 11.81 6.77
N PHE A 231 -17.45 12.92 6.72
CA PHE A 231 -17.39 13.89 5.61
C PHE A 231 -16.01 14.56 5.49
N THR A 232 -15.42 14.97 6.61
CA THR A 232 -14.08 15.56 6.62
C THR A 232 -13.03 14.55 6.14
N MET A 233 -13.09 13.31 6.63
CA MET A 233 -12.19 12.24 6.21
C MET A 233 -12.41 11.85 4.75
N PHE A 234 -13.64 11.87 4.24
CA PHE A 234 -13.94 11.62 2.84
C PHE A 234 -13.25 12.63 1.92
N SER A 235 -13.31 13.92 2.27
CA SER A 235 -12.62 14.97 1.51
C SER A 235 -11.10 14.75 1.48
N HIS A 236 -10.52 14.36 2.61
CA HIS A 236 -9.09 14.02 2.70
C HIS A 236 -8.74 12.76 1.88
N SER A 237 -9.61 11.75 1.88
CA SER A 237 -9.43 10.54 1.09
C SER A 237 -9.37 10.83 -0.41
N ILE A 238 -10.23 11.72 -0.94
CA ILE A 238 -10.16 12.12 -2.36
C ILE A 238 -8.77 12.67 -2.72
N LEU A 239 -8.23 13.58 -1.90
CA LEU A 239 -6.91 14.18 -2.17
C LEU A 239 -5.79 13.14 -2.11
N LYS A 240 -5.84 12.26 -1.10
CA LYS A 240 -4.88 11.17 -0.95
C LYS A 240 -4.90 10.22 -2.14
N GLN A 241 -6.09 9.90 -2.63
CA GLN A 241 -6.28 9.01 -3.78
C GLN A 241 -5.73 9.62 -5.07
N LEU A 242 -5.99 10.90 -5.33
CA LEU A 242 -5.41 11.58 -6.50
C LEU A 242 -3.88 11.66 -6.45
N LEU A 243 -3.29 11.73 -5.25
CA LEU A 243 -1.83 11.72 -5.05
C LEU A 243 -1.21 10.33 -5.21
N THR A 244 -1.94 9.28 -4.84
CA THR A 244 -1.42 7.91 -4.83
C THR A 244 -1.67 7.20 -6.15
N ASP A 245 -2.88 7.32 -6.71
CA ASP A 245 -3.31 6.65 -7.93
C ASP A 245 -3.33 7.60 -9.15
N GLY A 246 -2.64 8.75 -9.05
CA GLY A 246 -2.62 9.80 -10.08
C GLY A 246 -2.20 9.29 -11.46
N SER A 247 -1.21 8.40 -11.53
CA SER A 247 -0.79 7.77 -12.79
C SER A 247 -1.88 6.86 -13.38
N ALA A 248 -2.57 6.08 -12.55
CA ALA A 248 -3.69 5.23 -12.96
C ALA A 248 -4.84 6.06 -13.53
N TYR A 249 -5.14 7.21 -12.93
CA TYR A 249 -6.13 8.16 -13.45
C TYR A 249 -5.74 8.72 -14.81
N VAL A 250 -4.49 9.17 -14.97
CA VAL A 250 -4.01 9.69 -16.26
C VAL A 250 -4.08 8.58 -17.32
N MET A 251 -3.62 7.36 -17.02
CA MET A 251 -3.72 6.22 -17.94
C MET A 251 -5.17 5.90 -18.37
N THR A 252 -6.12 6.00 -17.45
CA THR A 252 -7.52 5.64 -17.68
C THR A 252 -8.29 6.69 -18.47
N PHE A 253 -8.03 7.98 -18.21
CA PHE A 253 -8.84 9.09 -18.74
C PHE A 253 -8.18 9.89 -19.87
N THR A 254 -6.88 9.71 -20.13
CA THR A 254 -6.18 10.45 -21.19
C THR A 254 -5.73 9.59 -22.36
N GLU A 255 -5.73 8.26 -22.18
CA GLU A 255 -5.41 7.27 -23.22
C GLU A 255 -4.05 7.49 -23.90
N LEU A 256 -3.14 8.22 -23.25
CA LEU A 256 -1.79 8.48 -23.73
C LEU A 256 -0.95 7.20 -23.89
N LEU A 257 -1.31 6.14 -23.17
CA LEU A 257 -0.64 4.84 -23.23
C LEU A 257 -1.55 3.77 -23.80
N SER A 258 -0.97 2.92 -24.65
CA SER A 258 -1.60 1.69 -25.13
C SER A 258 -1.99 0.76 -23.97
N LEU A 259 -3.04 -0.04 -24.12
CA LEU A 259 -3.46 -1.00 -23.09
C LEU A 259 -2.32 -1.97 -22.70
N LYS A 260 -1.50 -2.35 -23.67
CA LYS A 260 -0.28 -3.13 -23.44
C LYS A 260 0.70 -2.42 -22.50
N ASP A 261 0.98 -1.15 -22.74
CA ASP A 261 1.91 -0.37 -21.89
C ASP A 261 1.33 -0.08 -20.50
N GLN A 262 0.00 0.06 -20.40
CA GLN A 262 -0.71 0.11 -19.12
C GLN A 262 -0.52 -1.19 -18.32
N ALA A 263 -0.66 -2.35 -18.98
CA ALA A 263 -0.43 -3.65 -18.37
C ALA A 263 1.02 -3.82 -17.89
N VAL A 264 1.98 -3.34 -18.69
CA VAL A 264 3.41 -3.38 -18.35
C VAL A 264 3.70 -2.52 -17.12
N TYR A 265 3.20 -1.28 -17.10
CA TYR A 265 3.36 -0.37 -15.96
C TYR A 265 2.77 -0.96 -14.67
N ASP A 266 1.52 -1.44 -14.70
CA ASP A 266 0.87 -2.06 -13.53
C ASP A 266 1.64 -3.28 -13.02
N ALA A 267 2.09 -4.16 -13.94
CA ALA A 267 2.86 -5.34 -13.55
C ALA A 267 4.18 -4.96 -12.87
N VAL A 268 4.89 -3.94 -13.38
CA VAL A 268 6.14 -3.45 -12.78
C VAL A 268 5.88 -2.79 -11.43
N GLU A 269 4.87 -1.93 -11.33
CA GLU A 269 4.50 -1.28 -10.07
C GLU A 269 4.11 -2.31 -9.00
N ARG A 270 3.40 -3.38 -9.36
CA ARG A 270 3.10 -4.49 -8.44
C ARG A 270 4.35 -5.20 -7.94
N VAL A 271 5.36 -5.41 -8.80
CA VAL A 271 6.64 -6.02 -8.39
C VAL A 271 7.42 -5.06 -7.49
N GLY A 272 7.59 -3.80 -7.92
CA GLY A 272 8.35 -2.80 -7.19
C GLY A 272 7.74 -2.47 -5.82
N SER A 273 6.41 -2.39 -5.74
CA SER A 273 5.70 -2.10 -4.49
C SER A 273 5.74 -3.23 -3.45
N ILE A 274 6.28 -4.42 -3.76
CA ILE A 274 6.42 -5.51 -2.77
C ILE A 274 7.30 -5.07 -1.60
N ILE A 275 8.46 -4.45 -1.89
CA ILE A 275 9.39 -3.96 -0.85
C ILE A 275 8.70 -2.89 -0.01
N VAL A 276 8.03 -1.95 -0.68
CA VAL A 276 7.27 -0.88 -0.01
C VAL A 276 6.23 -1.47 0.92
N ARG A 277 5.36 -2.36 0.43
CA ARG A 277 4.22 -2.91 1.19
C ARG A 277 4.61 -3.93 2.26
N THR A 278 5.77 -4.56 2.15
CA THR A 278 6.21 -5.63 3.06
C THR A 278 7.17 -5.12 4.13
N ILE A 279 7.98 -4.12 3.80
CA ILE A 279 9.02 -3.60 4.69
C ILE A 279 8.70 -2.16 5.10
N LEU A 280 8.56 -1.24 4.13
CA LEU A 280 8.45 0.19 4.42
C LEU A 280 7.12 0.56 5.09
N SER A 281 5.97 0.12 4.56
CA SER A 281 4.66 0.48 5.13
C SER A 281 4.51 0.05 6.60
N PRO A 282 4.88 -1.17 7.01
CA PRO A 282 4.99 -1.53 8.44
C PRO A 282 5.86 -0.59 9.27
N ILE A 283 7.01 -0.16 8.75
CA ILE A 283 7.91 0.75 9.45
C ILE A 283 7.26 2.12 9.57
N ASP A 284 6.71 2.66 8.48
CA ASP A 284 6.03 3.96 8.42
C ASP A 284 4.87 4.03 9.42
N GLU A 285 4.01 3.01 9.45
CA GLU A 285 2.87 2.91 10.37
C GLU A 285 3.32 2.89 11.84
N ASN A 286 4.36 2.10 12.15
CA ASN A 286 4.91 2.01 13.50
C ASN A 286 5.58 3.33 13.95
N CYS A 287 6.34 3.96 13.06
CA CYS A 287 7.01 5.22 13.35
C CYS A 287 5.98 6.35 13.54
N ASN A 288 4.96 6.42 12.69
CA ASN A 288 3.87 7.38 12.83
C ASN A 288 3.12 7.21 14.16
N ALA A 289 2.84 5.97 14.58
CA ALA A 289 2.22 5.68 15.87
C ALA A 289 3.14 6.06 17.05
N TYR A 290 4.43 5.81 16.94
CA TYR A 290 5.42 6.20 17.94
C TYR A 290 5.51 7.73 18.07
N PHE A 291 5.76 8.45 16.97
CA PHE A 291 5.90 9.91 16.98
C PHE A 291 4.63 10.60 17.48
N SER A 292 3.44 10.17 17.01
CA SER A 292 2.16 10.71 17.47
C SER A 292 1.94 10.54 18.97
N ASN A 293 2.39 9.42 19.56
CA ASN A 293 2.23 9.17 20.99
C ASN A 293 3.27 9.90 21.83
N THR A 294 4.53 9.94 21.39
CA THR A 294 5.63 10.60 22.10
C THR A 294 5.42 12.11 22.12
N ILE A 295 5.15 12.73 20.95
CA ILE A 295 4.91 14.17 20.85
C ILE A 295 3.65 14.60 21.63
N ARG A 296 2.57 13.81 21.59
CA ARG A 296 1.37 14.11 22.39
C ARG A 296 1.63 14.02 23.89
N LYS A 297 2.46 13.06 24.35
CA LYS A 297 2.86 12.97 25.75
C LYS A 297 3.69 14.19 26.17
N GLU A 298 4.65 14.61 25.35
CA GLU A 298 5.41 15.86 25.57
C GLU A 298 4.47 17.06 25.70
N SER A 299 3.48 17.18 24.79
CA SER A 299 2.48 18.26 24.83
C SER A 299 1.65 18.29 26.13
N SER A 300 1.44 17.13 26.76
CA SER A 300 0.68 17.01 28.02
C SER A 300 1.54 17.17 29.28
N VAL A 301 2.84 16.89 29.21
CA VAL A 301 3.79 16.90 30.35
C VAL A 301 4.67 18.16 30.32
N PHE A 302 4.18 19.23 29.70
CA PHE A 302 4.89 20.48 29.33
C PHE A 302 5.45 21.33 30.49
N ASN A 303 5.94 20.75 31.59
CA ASN A 303 6.53 21.55 32.65
C ASN A 303 7.85 21.10 33.29
N LYS A 304 8.51 19.95 32.99
CA LYS A 304 9.82 19.69 33.66
C LYS A 304 10.98 18.96 32.95
N ASN A 305 10.85 18.18 31.87
CA ASN A 305 11.99 17.34 31.43
C ASN A 305 12.42 17.58 29.98
N THR A 306 13.66 18.07 29.81
CA THR A 306 14.35 18.25 28.52
C THR A 306 14.80 16.93 27.88
N ASP A 307 14.91 15.85 28.65
CA ASP A 307 15.47 14.56 28.21
C ASP A 307 14.63 13.87 27.11
N ASN A 308 13.30 14.05 27.11
CA ASN A 308 12.41 13.38 26.15
C ASN A 308 12.62 13.84 24.69
N HIS A 309 13.05 15.09 24.47
CA HIS A 309 13.29 15.61 23.13
C HIS A 309 14.54 15.00 22.49
N ASP A 310 15.56 14.67 23.28
CA ASP A 310 16.79 14.08 22.75
C ASP A 310 16.53 12.64 22.29
N ASP A 311 15.74 11.87 23.05
CA ASP A 311 15.29 10.53 22.64
C ASP A 311 14.46 10.55 21.35
N LEU A 312 13.60 11.57 21.18
CA LEU A 312 12.78 11.74 19.98
C LEU A 312 13.64 12.04 18.74
N VAL A 313 14.62 12.95 18.88
CA VAL A 313 15.57 13.32 17.82
C VAL A 313 16.47 12.15 17.44
N ASP A 314 16.98 11.42 18.44
CA ASP A 314 17.79 10.23 18.24
C ASP A 314 17.00 9.13 17.52
N THR A 315 15.74 8.90 17.92
CA THR A 315 14.86 7.93 17.25
C THR A 315 14.56 8.33 15.81
N LEU A 316 14.25 9.60 15.54
CA LEU A 316 14.05 10.10 14.18
C LEU A 316 15.28 9.87 13.31
N SER A 317 16.47 10.21 13.82
CA SER A 317 17.75 10.08 13.11
C SER A 317 18.05 8.62 12.77
N LYS A 318 17.92 7.71 13.75
CA LYS A 318 18.12 6.27 13.56
C LYS A 318 17.16 5.67 12.55
N VAL A 319 15.88 6.01 12.62
CA VAL A 319 14.87 5.50 11.68
C VAL A 319 15.13 6.02 10.25
N LEU A 320 15.42 7.32 10.10
CA LEU A 320 15.77 7.92 8.80
C LEU A 320 16.99 7.25 8.18
N HIS A 321 18.01 6.98 8.99
CA HIS A 321 19.20 6.27 8.57
C HIS A 321 18.86 4.85 8.07
N VAL A 322 18.11 4.08 8.87
CA VAL A 322 17.71 2.71 8.51
C VAL A 322 16.91 2.67 7.20
N VAL A 323 15.89 3.52 7.04
CA VAL A 323 15.09 3.54 5.80
C VAL A 323 15.89 4.05 4.61
N GLY A 324 16.83 4.98 4.83
CA GLY A 324 17.78 5.45 3.84
C GLY A 324 18.65 4.31 3.33
N VAL A 325 19.30 3.57 4.22
CA VAL A 325 20.12 2.39 3.88
C VAL A 325 19.30 1.34 3.12
N ILE A 326 18.07 1.03 3.57
CA ILE A 326 17.16 0.11 2.84
C ILE A 326 16.89 0.63 1.42
N GLY A 327 16.62 1.92 1.28
CA GLY A 327 16.41 2.57 -0.02
C GLY A 327 17.64 2.49 -0.94
N PHE A 328 18.84 2.73 -0.41
CA PHE A 328 20.08 2.63 -1.17
C PHE A 328 20.42 1.19 -1.56
N VAL A 329 20.16 0.21 -0.70
CA VAL A 329 20.25 -1.21 -1.04
C VAL A 329 19.28 -1.54 -2.18
N ALA A 330 18.02 -1.08 -2.10
CA ALA A 330 17.04 -1.28 -3.16
C ALA A 330 17.49 -0.66 -4.50
N CYS A 331 18.11 0.53 -4.49
CA CYS A 331 18.69 1.12 -5.71
C CYS A 331 19.87 0.29 -6.25
N THR A 332 20.80 -0.05 -5.37
CA THR A 332 22.08 -0.72 -5.70
C THR A 332 21.84 -2.06 -6.38
N PHE A 333 20.92 -2.88 -5.86
CA PHE A 333 20.60 -4.18 -6.44
C PHE A 333 19.44 -4.11 -7.43
N GLY A 334 18.45 -3.25 -7.19
CA GLY A 334 17.27 -3.15 -8.05
C GLY A 334 17.61 -2.75 -9.48
N ILE A 335 18.53 -1.79 -9.68
CA ILE A 335 18.91 -1.32 -11.02
C ILE A 335 19.49 -2.46 -11.90
N PRO A 336 20.61 -3.12 -11.53
CA PRO A 336 21.22 -4.16 -12.37
C PRO A 336 20.40 -5.44 -12.47
N TYR A 337 19.61 -5.80 -11.45
CA TYR A 337 18.79 -7.03 -11.47
C TYR A 337 17.40 -6.84 -12.09
N SER A 338 16.99 -5.61 -12.40
CA SER A 338 15.68 -5.34 -13.01
C SER A 338 15.40 -6.18 -14.27
N PRO A 339 16.31 -6.29 -15.26
CA PRO A 339 16.07 -7.12 -16.44
C PRO A 339 15.84 -8.60 -16.12
N VAL A 340 16.58 -9.13 -15.14
CA VAL A 340 16.47 -10.54 -14.71
C VAL A 340 15.13 -10.79 -14.02
N VAL A 341 14.77 -9.95 -13.06
CA VAL A 341 13.49 -10.04 -12.34
C VAL A 341 12.33 -9.93 -13.33
N ILE A 342 12.40 -9.01 -14.27
CA ILE A 342 11.37 -8.77 -15.27
C ILE A 342 11.22 -9.97 -16.23
N SER A 343 12.33 -10.53 -16.70
CA SER A 343 12.34 -11.75 -17.51
C SER A 343 11.74 -12.94 -16.76
N LEU A 344 12.11 -13.12 -15.48
CA LEU A 344 11.59 -14.20 -14.63
C LEU A 344 10.11 -14.02 -14.29
N TYR A 345 9.65 -12.79 -14.09
CA TYR A 345 8.26 -12.53 -13.72
C TYR A 345 7.35 -12.55 -14.95
N GLY A 346 7.40 -11.51 -15.77
CA GLY A 346 6.45 -11.32 -16.89
C GLY A 346 6.89 -11.92 -18.22
N GLY A 347 8.12 -12.44 -18.32
CA GLY A 347 8.64 -12.97 -19.58
C GLY A 347 8.68 -11.93 -20.69
N LYS A 348 8.39 -12.35 -21.93
CA LYS A 348 8.49 -11.51 -23.14
C LYS A 348 7.69 -10.21 -23.06
N LEU A 349 6.49 -10.25 -22.48
CA LEU A 349 5.64 -9.07 -22.33
C LEU A 349 6.39 -7.93 -21.63
N LEU A 350 7.03 -8.19 -20.50
CA LEU A 350 7.70 -7.12 -19.77
C LEU A 350 9.12 -6.87 -20.28
N SER A 351 9.83 -7.90 -20.74
CA SER A 351 11.21 -7.73 -21.24
C SER A 351 11.29 -6.94 -22.54
N GLU A 352 10.32 -7.08 -23.44
CA GLU A 352 10.31 -6.41 -24.74
C GLU A 352 9.67 -5.00 -24.70
N ASN A 353 8.93 -4.66 -23.63
CA ASN A 353 8.17 -3.41 -23.56
C ASN A 353 8.67 -2.48 -22.44
N GLY A 354 10.00 -2.45 -22.22
CA GLY A 354 10.63 -1.49 -21.31
C GLY A 354 10.43 -1.76 -19.82
N GLY A 355 9.89 -2.92 -19.43
CA GLY A 355 9.63 -3.25 -18.02
C GLY A 355 10.89 -3.22 -17.15
N ALA A 356 12.05 -3.56 -17.72
CA ALA A 356 13.34 -3.46 -17.04
C ALA A 356 13.69 -2.02 -16.66
N LEU A 357 13.54 -1.07 -17.59
CA LEU A 357 13.78 0.36 -17.32
C LEU A 357 12.82 0.88 -16.24
N LEU A 358 11.55 0.51 -16.32
CA LEU A 358 10.54 0.90 -15.33
C LEU A 358 10.92 0.40 -13.93
N LEU A 359 11.34 -0.87 -13.80
CA LEU A 359 11.71 -1.42 -12.49
C LEU A 359 13.03 -0.81 -11.97
N SER A 360 13.97 -0.47 -12.85
CA SER A 360 15.19 0.27 -12.46
C SER A 360 14.86 1.66 -11.93
N LEU A 361 13.97 2.41 -12.61
CA LEU A 361 13.49 3.71 -12.13
C LEU A 361 12.70 3.57 -10.82
N TYR A 362 11.87 2.52 -10.71
CA TYR A 362 11.11 2.23 -9.50
C TYR A 362 12.04 1.96 -8.32
N SER A 363 13.20 1.34 -8.55
CA SER A 363 14.22 1.12 -7.52
C SER A 363 14.71 2.45 -6.92
N GLY A 364 14.90 3.47 -7.76
CA GLY A 364 15.16 4.85 -7.31
C GLY A 364 13.98 5.47 -6.56
N TYR A 365 12.75 5.21 -7.01
CA TYR A 365 11.53 5.66 -6.34
C TYR A 365 11.36 5.08 -4.93
N ILE A 366 11.81 3.84 -4.68
CA ILE A 366 11.77 3.22 -3.34
C ILE A 366 12.55 4.04 -2.32
N LEU A 367 13.74 4.56 -2.67
CA LEU A 367 14.54 5.40 -1.78
C LEU A 367 13.79 6.66 -1.34
N VAL A 368 13.20 7.37 -2.30
CA VAL A 368 12.45 8.61 -2.00
C VAL A 368 11.17 8.30 -1.22
N THR A 369 10.48 7.20 -1.55
CA THR A 369 9.27 6.77 -0.83
C THR A 369 9.59 6.44 0.64
N ALA A 370 10.71 5.75 0.89
CA ALA A 370 11.15 5.37 2.23
C ALA A 370 11.40 6.59 3.13
N ILE A 371 12.06 7.62 2.60
CA ILE A 371 12.32 8.87 3.32
C ILE A 371 11.02 9.66 3.54
N ASN A 372 10.15 9.68 2.52
CA ASN A 372 8.88 10.40 2.60
C ASN A 372 7.98 9.85 3.71
N GLY A 373 7.86 8.53 3.84
CA GLY A 373 7.01 7.89 4.87
C GLY A 373 7.36 8.34 6.30
N ILE A 374 8.66 8.36 6.64
CA ILE A 374 9.14 8.78 7.97
C ILE A 374 8.99 10.28 8.18
N THR A 375 9.42 11.09 7.20
CA THR A 375 9.34 12.56 7.31
C THR A 375 7.91 13.05 7.39
N GLU A 376 6.98 12.46 6.64
CA GLU A 376 5.56 12.77 6.72
C GLU A 376 4.96 12.37 8.06
N GLY A 377 5.24 11.15 8.54
CA GLY A 377 4.74 10.66 9.83
C GLY A 377 5.15 11.57 10.99
N PHE A 378 6.42 11.99 11.03
CA PHE A 378 6.88 12.94 12.04
C PHE A 378 6.23 14.33 11.87
N ALA A 379 6.23 14.87 10.65
CA ALA A 379 5.66 16.19 10.39
C ALA A 379 4.20 16.25 10.82
N MET A 380 3.38 15.27 10.43
CA MET A 380 1.98 15.15 10.82
C MET A 380 1.78 15.03 12.35
N ALA A 381 2.67 14.31 13.04
CA ALA A 381 2.62 14.18 14.49
C ALA A 381 2.99 15.49 15.23
N SER A 382 3.82 16.34 14.61
CA SER A 382 4.27 17.62 15.19
C SER A 382 3.33 18.81 14.94
N MET A 383 2.43 18.71 13.95
CA MET A 383 1.58 19.83 13.52
C MET A 383 0.37 20.07 14.44
N ASP A 384 0.06 21.35 14.70
CA ASP A 384 -1.22 21.77 15.27
C ASP A 384 -2.37 21.75 14.24
N ASN A 385 -3.62 21.97 14.68
CA ASN A 385 -4.79 21.99 13.80
C ASN A 385 -4.71 23.02 12.65
N ARG A 386 -4.05 24.17 12.87
CA ARG A 386 -3.90 25.23 11.86
C ARG A 386 -2.84 24.84 10.82
N GLN A 387 -1.75 24.22 11.26
CA GLN A 387 -0.72 23.67 10.39
C GLN A 387 -1.26 22.48 9.58
N ILE A 388 -2.07 21.60 10.18
CA ILE A 388 -2.76 20.51 9.46
C ILE A 388 -3.65 21.07 8.35
N PHE A 389 -4.40 22.16 8.59
CA PHE A 389 -5.20 22.79 7.54
C PHE A 389 -4.34 23.39 6.42
N THR A 390 -3.19 23.98 6.77
CA THR A 390 -2.22 24.50 5.80
C THR A 390 -1.58 23.38 4.99
N HIS A 391 -1.24 22.26 5.64
CA HIS A 391 -0.77 21.05 5.00
C HIS A 391 -1.84 20.45 4.07
N GLY A 392 -3.12 20.47 4.46
CA GLY A 392 -4.22 20.06 3.58
C GLY A 392 -4.32 20.91 2.30
N LYS A 393 -4.12 22.23 2.40
CA LYS A 393 -4.03 23.12 1.23
C LYS A 393 -2.81 22.79 0.36
N PHE A 394 -1.66 22.54 0.99
CA PHE A 394 -0.46 22.09 0.28
C PHE A 394 -0.74 20.80 -0.49
N LEU A 395 -1.31 19.78 0.16
CA LEU A 395 -1.67 18.51 -0.47
C LEU A 395 -2.59 18.71 -1.68
N PHE A 396 -3.62 19.55 -1.55
CA PHE A 396 -4.53 19.88 -2.65
C PHE A 396 -3.78 20.45 -3.87
N VAL A 397 -2.91 21.45 -3.64
CA VAL A 397 -2.12 22.06 -4.72
C VAL A 397 -1.16 21.04 -5.33
N THR A 398 -0.48 20.24 -4.51
CA THR A 398 0.42 19.20 -5.02
C THR A 398 -0.32 18.09 -5.77
N SER A 399 -1.57 17.76 -5.43
CA SER A 399 -2.38 16.80 -6.18
C SER A 399 -2.61 17.26 -7.62
N ILE A 400 -2.98 18.53 -7.80
CA ILE A 400 -3.22 19.09 -9.15
C ILE A 400 -1.91 19.13 -9.94
N ILE A 401 -0.84 19.63 -9.33
CA ILE A 401 0.49 19.67 -9.96
C ILE A 401 0.96 18.25 -10.33
N HIS A 402 0.75 17.28 -9.45
CA HIS A 402 1.12 15.89 -9.68
C HIS A 402 0.40 15.31 -10.90
N LEU A 403 -0.91 15.55 -11.06
CA LEU A 403 -1.64 15.11 -12.26
C LEU A 403 -1.10 15.77 -13.54
N ILE A 404 -0.78 17.06 -13.50
CA ILE A 404 -0.19 17.78 -14.63
C ILE A 404 1.18 17.21 -14.98
N ILE A 405 2.04 16.98 -13.98
CA ILE A 405 3.38 16.40 -14.19
C ILE A 405 3.28 14.99 -14.76
N ASN A 406 2.36 14.15 -14.25
CA ASN A 406 2.11 12.83 -14.81
C ASN A 406 1.74 12.90 -16.30
N TYR A 407 0.80 13.79 -16.65
CA TYR A 407 0.41 14.01 -18.05
C TYR A 407 1.60 14.42 -18.92
N VAL A 408 2.29 15.49 -18.53
CA VAL A 408 3.41 16.06 -19.30
C VAL A 408 4.54 15.05 -19.44
N LEU A 409 4.99 14.41 -18.35
CA LEU A 409 6.08 13.44 -18.42
C LEU A 409 5.68 12.16 -19.16
N CYS A 410 4.41 11.74 -19.09
CA CYS A 410 3.93 10.61 -19.88
C CYS A 410 4.03 10.89 -21.39
N VAL A 411 3.69 12.11 -21.84
CA VAL A 411 3.83 12.50 -23.26
C VAL A 411 5.29 12.40 -23.74
N TYR A 412 6.27 12.75 -22.90
CA TYR A 412 7.69 12.74 -23.29
C TYR A 412 8.42 11.42 -23.05
N MET A 413 8.00 10.64 -22.05
CA MET A 413 8.73 9.47 -21.55
C MET A 413 7.88 8.19 -21.47
N ASN A 414 6.65 8.21 -22.01
CA ASN A 414 5.67 7.12 -21.87
C ASN A 414 5.49 6.72 -20.39
N SER A 415 5.37 5.42 -20.09
CA SER A 415 5.16 4.89 -18.74
C SER A 415 6.27 5.25 -17.74
N ALA A 416 7.49 5.52 -18.20
CA ALA A 416 8.59 5.94 -17.33
C ALA A 416 8.33 7.33 -16.73
N GLY A 417 7.59 8.18 -17.45
CA GLY A 417 7.21 9.52 -17.00
C GLY A 417 6.42 9.50 -15.68
N PHE A 418 5.58 8.49 -15.45
CA PHE A 418 4.82 8.34 -14.20
C PHE A 418 5.71 8.05 -12.99
N ILE A 419 6.73 7.22 -13.15
CA ILE A 419 7.66 6.91 -12.06
C ILE A 419 8.48 8.16 -11.71
N VAL A 420 8.93 8.90 -12.73
CA VAL A 420 9.63 10.18 -12.52
C VAL A 420 8.71 11.22 -11.88
N ALA A 421 7.44 11.30 -12.29
CA ALA A 421 6.45 12.17 -11.66
C ALA A 421 6.24 11.85 -10.17
N ASN A 422 6.19 10.56 -9.82
CA ASN A 422 6.12 10.09 -8.43
C ASN A 422 7.37 10.47 -7.64
N ILE A 423 8.57 10.32 -8.21
CA ILE A 423 9.83 10.76 -7.58
C ILE A 423 9.82 12.26 -7.31
N ILE A 424 9.38 13.09 -8.26
CA ILE A 424 9.29 14.55 -8.09
C ILE A 424 8.29 14.89 -6.97
N ASN A 425 7.10 14.28 -7.01
CA ASN A 425 6.06 14.51 -6.01
C ASN A 425 6.55 14.16 -4.59
N MET A 426 7.13 12.97 -4.41
CA MET A 426 7.66 12.56 -3.11
C MET A 426 8.82 13.45 -2.64
N SER A 427 9.66 13.92 -3.57
CA SER A 427 10.76 14.85 -3.25
C SER A 427 10.24 16.19 -2.74
N VAL A 428 9.22 16.77 -3.39
CA VAL A 428 8.57 18.02 -2.94
C VAL A 428 7.94 17.84 -1.55
N ARG A 429 7.30 16.70 -1.30
CA ARG A 429 6.72 16.37 0.00
C ARG A 429 7.77 16.23 1.08
N ILE A 430 8.91 15.56 0.80
CA ILE A 430 10.04 15.50 1.74
C ILE A 430 10.52 16.91 2.10
N ILE A 431 10.71 17.79 1.11
CA ILE A 431 11.17 19.17 1.36
C ILE A 431 10.19 19.93 2.28
N TYR A 432 8.89 19.82 2.03
CA TYR A 432 7.86 20.46 2.85
C TYR A 432 7.85 19.90 4.28
N ASN A 433 7.85 18.57 4.41
CA ASN A 433 7.83 17.89 5.70
C ASN A 433 9.10 18.17 6.50
N TRP A 434 10.26 18.22 5.84
CA TRP A 434 11.53 18.56 6.47
C TRP A 434 11.56 19.99 7.02
N ARG A 435 10.94 20.94 6.33
CA ARG A 435 10.77 22.32 6.85
C ARG A 435 9.94 22.31 8.13
N THR A 436 8.85 21.55 8.16
CA THR A 436 8.01 21.41 9.37
C THR A 436 8.79 20.78 10.52
N ILE A 437 9.55 19.71 10.25
CA ILE A 437 10.41 19.06 11.26
C ILE A 437 11.42 20.06 11.82
N ARG A 438 12.07 20.85 10.96
CA ARG A 438 13.05 21.85 11.38
C ARG A 438 12.42 22.99 12.18
N GLU A 439 11.21 23.41 11.84
CA GLU A 439 10.45 24.40 12.62
C GLU A 439 10.09 23.87 14.01
N TYR A 440 9.76 22.58 14.14
CA TYR A 440 9.42 21.96 15.43
C TYR A 440 10.66 21.71 16.31
N LEU A 441 11.73 21.14 15.75
CA LEU A 441 12.92 20.75 16.50
C LEU A 441 13.94 21.89 16.69
N GLY A 442 13.82 22.97 15.90
CA GLY A 442 14.78 24.08 15.93
C GLY A 442 16.22 23.61 15.68
N ASP A 443 17.13 24.04 16.55
CA ASP A 443 18.57 23.70 16.47
C ASP A 443 18.86 22.22 16.75
N LYS A 444 17.93 21.48 17.37
CA LYS A 444 18.07 20.03 17.57
C LYS A 444 17.69 19.20 16.34
N CYS A 445 17.22 19.84 15.26
CA CYS A 445 16.88 19.13 14.04
C CYS A 445 18.12 18.39 13.50
N PRO A 446 18.04 17.07 13.26
CA PRO A 446 19.16 16.35 12.67
C PRO A 446 19.47 16.88 11.27
N SER A 447 20.69 16.68 10.82
CA SER A 447 21.07 16.98 9.44
C SER A 447 20.37 16.01 8.48
N PHE A 448 20.01 16.47 7.28
CA PHE A 448 19.47 15.57 6.25
C PHE A 448 20.49 14.50 5.82
N THR A 449 21.78 14.72 6.10
CA THR A 449 22.85 13.74 5.85
C THR A 449 22.72 12.47 6.67
N GLU A 450 21.96 12.47 7.77
CA GLU A 450 21.69 11.27 8.58
C GLU A 450 20.96 10.18 7.79
N VAL A 451 20.22 10.56 6.74
CA VAL A 451 19.55 9.63 5.82
C VAL A 451 20.57 8.80 5.01
N LEU A 452 21.80 9.31 4.84
CA LEU A 452 22.81 8.66 4.02
C LEU A 452 23.44 7.48 4.76
N PRO A 453 23.80 6.39 4.05
CA PRO A 453 24.59 5.31 4.62
C PRO A 453 25.94 5.86 5.12
N THR A 454 26.53 5.18 6.11
CA THR A 454 27.89 5.52 6.56
C THR A 454 28.89 5.44 5.39
N GLY A 455 30.04 6.10 5.53
CA GLY A 455 31.05 6.11 4.47
C GLY A 455 31.49 4.71 4.05
N GLN A 456 31.64 3.78 5.01
CA GLN A 456 31.97 2.38 4.74
C GLN A 456 30.86 1.66 3.99
N THR A 457 29.61 1.73 4.48
CA THR A 457 28.46 1.13 3.79
C THR A 457 28.28 1.70 2.39
N SER A 458 28.50 3.01 2.20
CA SER A 458 28.46 3.66 0.88
C SER A 458 29.51 3.11 -0.08
N ILE A 459 30.73 2.84 0.40
CA ILE A 459 31.79 2.20 -0.40
C ILE A 459 31.37 0.78 -0.78
N PHE A 460 30.87 -0.03 0.16
CA PHE A 460 30.41 -1.39 -0.12
C PHE A 460 29.24 -1.44 -1.10
N LEU A 461 28.28 -0.51 -0.98
CA LEU A 461 27.18 -0.35 -1.93
C LEU A 461 27.70 0.06 -3.31
N GLY A 462 28.65 1.00 -3.38
CA GLY A 462 29.29 1.41 -4.64
C GLY A 462 30.03 0.27 -5.32
N VAL A 463 30.84 -0.49 -4.58
CA VAL A 463 31.54 -1.67 -5.10
C VAL A 463 30.54 -2.73 -5.55
N SER A 464 29.47 -2.96 -4.78
CA SER A 464 28.41 -3.91 -5.14
C SER A 464 27.67 -3.47 -6.41
N LEU A 465 27.36 -2.18 -6.57
CA LEU A 465 26.75 -1.65 -7.79
C LEU A 465 27.65 -1.86 -9.00
N LEU A 466 28.95 -1.56 -8.88
CA LEU A 466 29.91 -1.77 -9.96
C LEU A 466 30.06 -3.25 -10.31
N ALA A 467 30.21 -4.12 -9.32
CA ALA A 467 30.35 -5.56 -9.53
C ALA A 467 29.10 -6.19 -10.17
N THR A 468 27.92 -5.81 -9.68
CA THR A 468 26.64 -6.32 -10.22
C THR A 468 26.35 -5.76 -11.61
N SER A 469 26.66 -4.49 -11.87
CA SER A 469 26.55 -3.91 -13.22
C SER A 469 27.52 -4.55 -14.21
N PHE A 470 28.76 -4.81 -13.78
CA PHE A 470 29.76 -5.50 -14.60
C PHE A 470 29.37 -6.94 -14.91
N THR A 471 28.90 -7.69 -13.91
CA THR A 471 28.44 -9.07 -14.11
C THR A 471 27.16 -9.17 -14.92
N TYR A 472 26.28 -8.16 -14.85
CA TYR A 472 25.16 -8.03 -15.76
C TYR A 472 25.64 -7.95 -17.21
N LEU A 473 26.61 -7.09 -17.50
CA LEU A 473 27.18 -6.93 -18.85
C LEU A 473 27.89 -8.20 -19.33
N LEU A 474 28.57 -8.94 -18.45
CA LEU A 474 29.29 -10.16 -18.81
C LEU A 474 28.38 -11.37 -18.99
N PHE A 475 27.45 -11.59 -18.05
CA PHE A 475 26.70 -12.84 -17.95
C PHE A 475 25.25 -12.67 -18.38
N ALA A 476 24.54 -11.67 -17.88
CA ALA A 476 23.09 -11.56 -18.08
C ALA A 476 22.70 -11.13 -19.50
N THR A 477 23.60 -10.48 -20.24
CA THR A 477 23.43 -10.19 -21.67
C THR A 477 23.58 -11.43 -22.55
N THR A 478 24.23 -12.48 -22.03
CA THR A 478 24.46 -13.74 -22.75
C THR A 478 23.29 -14.70 -22.48
N PRO A 479 22.63 -15.24 -23.52
CA PRO A 479 21.53 -16.17 -23.32
C PRO A 479 22.04 -17.46 -22.67
N GLY A 480 21.41 -17.85 -21.56
CA GLY A 480 21.69 -19.12 -20.89
C GLY A 480 21.31 -19.11 -19.42
N LEU A 481 20.72 -20.21 -18.96
CA LEU A 481 20.33 -20.37 -17.55
C LEU A 481 21.56 -20.31 -16.64
N SER A 482 22.69 -20.91 -17.05
CA SER A 482 23.95 -20.90 -16.29
C SER A 482 24.46 -19.48 -16.05
N TYR A 483 24.47 -18.63 -17.09
CA TYR A 483 24.91 -17.24 -16.98
C TYR A 483 23.96 -16.40 -16.10
N THR A 484 22.65 -16.60 -16.25
CA THR A 484 21.65 -15.93 -15.41
C THR A 484 21.82 -16.32 -13.94
N LEU A 485 21.99 -17.61 -13.65
CA LEU A 485 22.22 -18.11 -12.30
C LEU A 485 23.55 -17.62 -11.72
N ALA A 486 24.62 -17.54 -12.52
CA ALA A 486 25.90 -17.00 -12.09
C ALA A 486 25.77 -15.51 -11.68
N HIS A 487 25.07 -14.70 -12.48
CA HIS A 487 24.81 -13.30 -12.13
C HIS A 487 23.95 -13.17 -10.87
N ILE A 488 22.91 -14.00 -10.69
CA ILE A 488 22.10 -14.03 -9.46
C ILE A 488 22.96 -14.42 -8.25
N ALA A 489 23.80 -15.45 -8.39
CA ALA A 489 24.66 -15.94 -7.31
C ALA A 489 25.65 -14.86 -6.84
N ILE A 490 26.29 -14.14 -7.77
CA ILE A 490 27.20 -13.04 -7.43
C ILE A 490 26.46 -11.92 -6.69
N GLY A 491 25.25 -11.56 -7.14
CA GLY A 491 24.42 -10.58 -6.45
C GLY A 491 24.04 -10.99 -5.04
N ALA A 492 23.67 -12.26 -4.86
CA ALA A 492 23.35 -12.80 -3.54
C ALA A 492 24.56 -12.72 -2.60
N VAL A 493 25.76 -13.04 -3.09
CA VAL A 493 27.00 -12.90 -2.31
C VAL A 493 27.26 -11.43 -1.96
N CYS A 494 27.18 -10.51 -2.93
CA CYS A 494 27.36 -9.07 -2.68
C CYS A 494 26.33 -8.53 -1.67
N LEU A 495 25.07 -8.96 -1.74
CA LEU A 495 24.02 -8.56 -0.81
C LEU A 495 24.30 -9.07 0.61
N ILE A 496 24.70 -10.34 0.76
CA ILE A 496 25.04 -10.91 2.06
C ILE A 496 26.25 -10.17 2.66
N LEU A 497 27.30 -9.93 1.87
CA LEU A 497 28.48 -9.20 2.33
C LEU A 497 28.13 -7.77 2.75
N THR A 498 27.30 -7.06 1.96
CA THR A 498 26.84 -5.71 2.31
C THR A 498 26.02 -5.71 3.59
N ALA A 499 25.12 -6.69 3.76
CA ALA A 499 24.31 -6.81 4.97
C ALA A 499 25.15 -7.14 6.22
N GLN A 500 26.14 -8.02 6.08
CA GLN A 500 27.07 -8.37 7.15
C GLN A 500 27.94 -7.18 7.56
N ASP A 501 28.52 -6.47 6.57
CA ASP A 501 29.34 -5.28 6.82
C ASP A 501 28.53 -4.18 7.52
N THR A 502 27.33 -3.89 7.02
CA THR A 502 26.42 -2.92 7.63
C THR A 502 26.04 -3.33 9.04
N ALA A 503 25.69 -4.60 9.30
CA ALA A 503 25.34 -5.06 10.63
C ALA A 503 26.50 -4.93 11.65
N GLN A 504 27.75 -5.04 11.20
CA GLN A 504 28.94 -5.04 12.06
C GLN A 504 29.53 -3.64 12.30
N HIS A 505 29.48 -2.76 11.30
CA HIS A 505 30.19 -1.47 11.34
C HIS A 505 29.27 -0.27 11.43
N ASP A 506 28.00 -0.43 11.07
CA ASP A 506 27.02 0.64 11.20
C ASP A 506 26.47 0.67 12.64
N SER A 507 26.77 1.74 13.37
CA SER A 507 26.43 1.86 14.79
C SER A 507 24.93 1.71 15.05
N VAL A 508 24.07 2.15 14.12
CA VAL A 508 22.62 2.02 14.26
C VAL A 508 22.20 0.56 14.09
N PHE A 509 22.70 -0.11 13.06
CA PHE A 509 22.36 -1.52 12.82
C PHE A 509 22.97 -2.45 13.86
N THR A 510 24.17 -2.19 14.36
CA THR A 510 24.78 -2.98 15.45
C THR A 510 23.90 -2.94 16.70
N VAL A 511 23.43 -1.75 17.11
CA VAL A 511 22.51 -1.62 18.26
C VAL A 511 21.21 -2.38 18.03
N ILE A 512 20.64 -2.32 16.81
CA ILE A 512 19.43 -3.08 16.46
C ILE A 512 19.69 -4.59 16.56
N VAL A 513 20.78 -5.09 15.99
CA VAL A 513 21.15 -6.51 16.00
C VAL A 513 21.39 -7.00 17.43
N ASP A 514 22.11 -6.24 18.26
CA ASP A 514 22.36 -6.57 19.66
C ASP A 514 21.07 -6.61 20.47
N SER A 515 20.14 -5.69 20.21
CA SER A 515 18.83 -5.68 20.87
C SER A 515 17.99 -6.92 20.52
N LEU A 516 18.04 -7.36 19.26
CA LEU A 516 17.35 -8.57 18.79
C LEU A 516 18.00 -9.84 19.34
N ALA A 517 19.34 -9.90 19.38
CA ALA A 517 20.09 -11.02 19.93
C ALA A 517 19.82 -11.19 21.44
N LYS A 518 19.75 -10.08 22.18
CA LYS A 518 19.37 -10.09 23.60
C LYS A 518 17.96 -10.64 23.80
N LYS A 519 16.99 -10.15 23.03
CA LYS A 519 15.58 -10.61 23.09
C LYS A 519 15.39 -12.08 22.69
N HIS A 520 16.33 -12.68 21.95
CA HIS A 520 16.27 -14.10 21.62
C HIS A 520 16.96 -15.00 22.68
N ARG A 521 17.84 -14.43 23.50
CA ARG A 521 18.48 -15.13 24.64
C ARG A 521 17.58 -15.14 25.88
N ASP A 522 16.83 -14.07 26.08
CA ASP A 522 15.77 -13.94 27.08
C ASP A 522 14.50 -14.68 26.64
#